data_AF-A0A7U7B1V4-F1
#
_entry.id   AF-A0A7U7B1V4-F1
#
_cell.length_a   1.000
_cell.length_b   1.000
_cell.length_c   1.000
_cell.angle_alpha   90.00
_cell.angle_beta   90.00
_cell.angle_gamma   90.00
#
_symmetry.space_group_name_H-M   'P 1'
#
loop_
_entity.id
_entity.type
_entity.pdbx_description
1 polymer ?
#
loop_
_entity_poly.entity_id
_entity_poly.type
_entity_poly.pdbx_seq_one_letter_code
_entity_poly.pdbx_strand_id
1 'polypeptide(L)' 'MQRMSARDAKNAFGRLIDMARAEPVAIEKHGRPVVVVVALEEYERLVANRTSDHALSGHIKKPEGGG' A
#
# COMPACT_ATOMS: atom_id res chain seq x y z
N MET A 1 -9.37 4.13 -8.00
CA MET A 1 -8.04 3.52 -8.24
C MET A 1 -7.81 3.45 -9.73
N GLN A 2 -6.84 4.22 -10.21
CA GLN A 2 -6.45 4.26 -11.62
C GLN A 2 -5.46 3.15 -11.95
N ARG A 3 -5.30 2.88 -13.25
CA ARG A 3 -4.34 1.90 -13.78
C ARG A 3 -3.50 2.51 -14.90
N MET A 4 -2.23 2.17 -14.96
CA MET A 4 -1.37 2.49 -16.10
C MET A 4 -0.38 1.38 -16.40
N SER A 5 0.08 1.29 -17.65
CA SER A 5 1.14 0.35 -17.98
C SER A 5 2.50 0.82 -17.44
N ALA A 6 3.42 -0.11 -17.19
CA ALA A 6 4.80 0.23 -16.83
C ALA A 6 5.50 1.11 -17.88
N ARG A 7 5.12 0.97 -19.16
CA ARG A 7 5.63 1.81 -20.25
C ARG A 7 5.14 3.25 -20.10
N ASP A 8 3.85 3.45 -19.81
CA ASP A 8 3.27 4.79 -19.64
C ASP A 8 3.80 5.46 -18.38
N ALA A 9 3.98 4.70 -17.29
CA ALA A 9 4.62 5.17 -16.06
C ALA A 9 6.02 5.73 -16.33
N LYS A 10 6.83 4.99 -17.10
CA LYS A 10 8.18 5.41 -17.47
C LYS A 10 8.17 6.68 -18.33
N ASN A 11 7.25 6.77 -19.29
CA ASN A 11 7.22 7.85 -20.27
C ASN A 11 6.54 9.13 -19.75
N ALA A 12 5.66 9.01 -18.76
CA ALA A 12 4.85 10.11 -18.22
C ALA A 12 4.92 10.16 -16.68
N PHE A 13 6.14 10.10 -16.13
CA PHE A 13 6.34 10.04 -14.68
C PHE A 13 5.74 11.25 -13.94
N GLY A 14 5.86 12.47 -14.47
CA GLY A 14 5.23 13.66 -13.87
C GLY A 14 3.71 13.50 -13.73
N ARG A 15 3.05 13.02 -14.80
CA ARG A 15 1.60 12.73 -14.77
C ARG A 15 1.26 11.61 -13.78
N LEU A 16 2.10 10.58 -13.65
CA LEU A 16 1.94 9.54 -12.64
C LEU A 16 1.94 10.13 -11.22
N ILE A 17 2.88 11.04 -10.92
CA ILE A 17 2.93 11.72 -9.62
C ILE A 17 1.66 12.51 -9.37
N ASP A 18 1.22 13.32 -10.32
CA ASP A 18 0.00 14.12 -10.19
C ASP A 18 -1.23 13.24 -9.92
N MET A 19 -1.36 12.12 -10.64
CA MET A 19 -2.44 11.16 -10.41
C MET A 19 -2.33 10.48 -9.06
N ALA A 20 -1.14 10.04 -8.65
CA ALA A 20 -0.91 9.37 -7.37
C ALA A 20 -1.17 10.26 -6.15
N ARG A 21 -1.03 11.58 -6.30
CA ARG A 21 -1.43 12.57 -5.29
C ARG A 21 -2.95 12.72 -5.17
N ALA A 22 -3.70 12.45 -6.23
CA ALA A 22 -5.17 12.51 -6.23
C ALA A 22 -5.82 11.19 -5.79
N GLU A 23 -5.31 10.06 -6.26
CA GLU A 23 -5.79 8.73 -5.90
C GLU A 23 -4.73 7.63 -6.17
N PRO A 24 -4.85 6.44 -5.54
CA PRO A 24 -3.94 5.33 -5.81
C PRO A 24 -3.91 4.91 -7.28
N VAL A 25 -2.71 4.71 -7.81
CA VAL A 25 -2.48 4.27 -9.20
C VAL A 25 -1.78 2.91 -9.21
N ALA A 26 -2.41 1.91 -9.81
CA ALA A 26 -1.79 0.62 -10.06
C ALA A 26 -0.98 0.63 -11.37
N ILE A 27 0.28 0.22 -11.30
CA ILE A 27 1.14 0.01 -12.47
C ILE A 27 1.07 -1.46 -12.86
N GLU A 28 0.76 -1.70 -14.14
CA GLU A 28 0.62 -3.03 -14.71
C GLU A 28 1.80 -3.40 -15.60
N LYS A 29 2.21 -4.67 -15.50
CA LYS A 29 3.15 -5.31 -16.41
C LYS A 29 2.48 -6.53 -17.02
N HIS A 30 2.41 -6.60 -18.35
CA HIS A 30 1.71 -7.66 -19.08
C HIS A 30 0.26 -7.89 -18.60
N GLY A 31 -0.46 -6.80 -18.31
CA GLY A 31 -1.86 -6.83 -17.86
C GLY A 31 -2.06 -7.31 -16.41
N ARG A 32 -0.98 -7.42 -15.62
CA ARG A 32 -1.07 -7.74 -14.18
C ARG A 32 -0.60 -6.55 -13.36
N PRO A 33 -1.36 -6.12 -12.33
CA PRO A 33 -0.89 -5.10 -11.40
C PRO A 33 0.30 -5.62 -10.61
N VAL A 34 1.39 -4.87 -10.61
CA VAL A 34 2.66 -5.25 -9.97
C VAL A 34 3.10 -4.25 -8.90
N VAL A 35 2.71 -2.98 -9.03
CA VAL A 35 3.05 -1.91 -8.10
C VAL A 35 1.84 -1.00 -7.93
N VAL A 36 1.67 -0.41 -6.75
CA VAL A 36 0.74 0.70 -6.53
C VAL A 36 1.55 1.92 -6.09
N VAL A 37 1.25 3.07 -6.68
CA VAL A 37 1.81 4.37 -6.29
C VAL A 37 0.72 5.20 -5.63
N VAL A 38 1.06 5.77 -4.48
CA VAL A 38 0.18 6.62 -3.66
C VAL A 38 0.97 7.84 -3.19
N ALA A 39 0.25 8.87 -2.74
CA ALA A 39 0.84 9.97 -1.99
C ALA A 39 1.53 9.47 -0.70
N LEU A 40 2.53 10.21 -0.23
CA LEU A 40 3.27 9.84 0.97
C LEU A 40 2.36 9.78 2.19
N GLU A 41 1.47 10.75 2.33
CA GLU A 41 0.53 10.87 3.45
C GLU A 41 -0.41 9.66 3.51
N GLU A 42 -0.86 9.16 2.36
CA GLU A 42 -1.69 7.96 2.29
C GLU A 42 -0.88 6.70 2.62
N TYR A 43 0.37 6.61 2.17
CA TYR A 43 1.26 5.53 2.57
C TYR A 43 1.48 5.49 4.09
N GLU A 44 1.75 6.64 4.71
CA GLU A 44 1.92 6.77 6.15
C GLU A 44 0.66 6.33 6.91
N ARG A 45 -0.53 6.74 6.44
CA ARG A 45 -1.81 6.30 7.01
C ARG A 45 -1.99 4.78 6.94
N LEU A 46 -1.65 4.15 5.81
CA LEU A 46 -1.74 2.70 5.63
C LEU A 46 -0.77 1.94 6.56
N VAL A 47 0.46 2.46 6.74
CA VAL A 47 1.47 1.88 7.63
C VAL A 47 1.08 2.04 9.10
N ALA A 48 0.52 3.19 9.49
CA ALA A 48 0.05 3.43 10.85
C ALA A 48 -1.04 2.43 11.25
N ASN A 49 -2.03 2.20 10.38
CA ASN A 49 -3.13 1.27 10.64
C ASN A 49 -2.64 -0.20 10.74
N ARG A 50 -1.62 -0.58 9.97
CA ARG A 50 -1.01 -1.92 10.05
C ARG A 50 -0.33 -2.17 11.40
N THR A 51 0.23 -1.12 12.01
CA THR A 51 0.92 -1.22 13.30
C THR A 51 -0.08 -1.47 14.44
N SER A 52 -1.27 -0.86 14.37
CA SER A 52 -2.35 -1.08 15.34
C SER A 52 -2.92 -2.51 15.28
N ASP A 53 -3.07 -3.09 14.08
CA ASP A 53 -3.54 -4.47 13.90
C ASP A 53 -2.56 -5.51 14.47
N HIS A 54 -1.26 -5.28 14.28
CA HIS A 54 -0.23 -6.20 14.77
C HIS A 54 -0.03 -6.13 16.29
N ALA A 55 -0.31 -4.98 16.91
CA ALA A 55 -0.30 -4.81 18.37
C ALA A 55 -1.46 -5.55 19.06
N LEU A 56 -2.63 -5.64 18.41
CA LEU A 56 -3.78 -6.42 18.92
C LEU A 56 -3.59 -7.93 18.76
N SER A 57 -2.89 -8.37 17.71
CA SER A 57 -2.70 -9.81 17.43
C SER A 57 -1.63 -10.48 18.32
N GLY A 58 -0.76 -9.70 18.98
CA GLY A 58 0.37 -10.22 19.76
C GLY A 58 0.12 -10.49 21.26
N HIS A 59 -1.07 -10.22 21.81
CA HIS A 59 -1.28 -10.21 23.27
C HIS A 59 -2.54 -10.95 23.78
N ILE A 60 -2.91 -12.09 23.20
CA ILE A 60 -3.86 -13.03 23.85
C ILE A 60 -3.33 -14.46 23.85
N LYS A 61 -2.46 -14.77 24.82
CA LYS A 61 -2.66 -15.89 25.75
C LYS A 61 -1.81 -15.67 27.02
N LYS A 62 -2.48 -15.25 28.10
CA LYS A 62 -1.98 -15.32 29.49
C LYS A 62 -2.16 -16.76 30.02
N PRO A 63 -1.59 -17.09 31.20
CA PRO A 63 -0.97 -18.38 31.47
C PRO A 63 -1.94 -19.39 32.09
N GLU A 64 -1.79 -20.66 31.71
CA GLU A 64 -2.31 -21.81 32.46
C GLU A 64 -1.09 -22.73 32.63
N GLY A 65 -0.56 -23.04 33.81
CA GLY A 65 -1.18 -23.15 35.14
C GLY A 65 -1.13 -24.63 35.54
N GLY A 66 -0.22 -24.97 36.46
CA GLY A 66 -0.32 -26.12 37.37
C GLY A 66 0.03 -27.50 36.80
N GLY A 67 0.96 -28.18 37.49
CA GLY A 67 1.33 -29.58 37.30
C GLY A 67 2.65 -29.88 37.99
#